data_AF-A0A502CK09-F1
#
_entry.id   AF-A0A502CK09-F1
#
_cell.length_a   1.000
_cell.length_b   1.000
_cell.length_c   1.000
_cell.angle_alpha   90.00
_cell.angle_beta   90.00
_cell.angle_gamma   90.00
#
_symmetry.space_group_name_H-M   'P 1'
#
loop_
_entity.id
_entity.type
_entity.pdbx_description
1 polymer ?
#
loop_
_entity_poly.entity_id
_entity_poly.type
_entity_poly.pdbx_seq_one_letter_code
_entity_poly.pdbx_strand_id
1 'polypeptide(L)'
;MAISSFILTAGPIASGNDNAVALTQADGTHGEGPTLLGLGAEGWVYVGLTIFLLLAIFVAKAPKRVAEILDQRIADTHRQLDEAKQIRAEAEALLVEAKRRQAASAGDAEAIVAHAEAEASALLAKAETDAATLIERRGKMAEDKIAAAERAALVAVRARTAEAATTAAASIIAERHGADADKRLIDRTIAGLGRVN
;
A
#
# COMPACT_ATOMS: atom_id res chain seq x y z
N MET A 1 -15.71 -26.97 43.73
CA MET A 1 -16.86 -27.58 44.42
C MET A 1 -16.92 -29.03 43.95
N ALA A 2 -16.94 -29.99 44.90
CA ALA A 2 -16.78 -31.45 44.74
C ALA A 2 -15.34 -31.94 44.41
N ILE A 3 -14.50 -32.31 45.40
CA ILE A 3 -14.46 -33.61 46.15
C ILE A 3 -13.93 -34.72 45.22
N SER A 4 -12.89 -35.52 45.49
CA SER A 4 -11.91 -35.62 46.57
C SER A 4 -10.86 -36.63 46.08
N SER A 5 -9.60 -36.41 46.47
CA SER A 5 -8.52 -37.40 46.40
C SER A 5 -8.94 -38.72 47.02
N PHE A 6 -8.60 -39.84 46.38
CA PHE A 6 -8.61 -41.14 47.03
C PHE A 6 -7.23 -41.78 46.94
N ILE A 7 -6.77 -42.18 48.12
CA ILE A 7 -5.41 -42.46 48.52
C ILE A 7 -5.14 -43.95 48.42
N LEU A 8 -3.91 -44.25 48.03
CA LEU A 8 -3.18 -45.49 48.25
C LEU A 8 -3.41 -46.06 49.65
N THR A 9 -3.99 -47.26 49.78
CA THR A 9 -3.87 -48.04 51.02
C THR A 9 -3.67 -49.52 50.70
N ALA A 10 -2.62 -50.07 51.30
CA ALA A 10 -2.15 -51.43 51.19
C ALA A 10 -2.63 -52.25 52.40
N GLY A 11 -3.12 -53.46 52.15
CA GLY A 11 -3.30 -54.56 53.13
C GLY A 11 -4.42 -54.37 54.17
N PRO A 12 -5.03 -55.46 54.68
CA PRO A 12 -4.37 -56.70 55.03
C PRO A 12 -5.02 -58.00 54.50
N ILE A 13 -4.25 -59.05 54.69
CA ILE A 13 -4.37 -60.44 54.27
C ILE A 13 -5.49 -61.13 55.06
N ALA A 14 -6.40 -61.82 54.37
CA ALA A 14 -7.25 -62.83 54.99
C ALA A 14 -7.30 -64.06 54.08
N SER A 15 -6.70 -65.12 54.61
CA SER A 15 -6.68 -66.51 54.14
C SER A 15 -8.03 -67.00 53.64
N GLY A 16 -8.02 -67.61 52.47
CA GLY A 16 -9.16 -68.30 51.89
C GLY A 16 -8.76 -68.93 50.58
N ASN A 17 -7.97 -70.02 50.67
CA ASN A 17 -7.77 -70.99 49.62
C ASN A 17 -9.10 -71.30 48.94
N ASP A 18 -9.16 -71.13 47.62
CA ASP A 18 -9.83 -72.05 46.70
C ASP A 18 -9.72 -71.49 45.27
N ASN A 19 -9.35 -72.36 44.33
CA ASN A 19 -9.68 -72.31 42.89
C ASN A 19 -8.56 -71.86 41.93
N ALA A 20 -7.70 -72.84 41.65
CA ALA A 20 -7.30 -73.27 40.32
C ALA A 20 -6.59 -72.26 39.41
N VAL A 21 -5.26 -72.27 39.52
CA VAL A 21 -4.35 -71.95 38.43
C VAL A 21 -4.65 -72.90 37.27
N ALA A 22 -5.35 -72.43 36.24
CA ALA A 22 -5.47 -73.13 34.97
C ALA A 22 -4.11 -73.05 34.24
N LEU A 23 -3.19 -73.91 34.64
CA LEU A 23 -2.14 -74.39 33.75
C LEU A 23 -2.86 -75.07 32.58
N THR A 24 -2.94 -74.38 31.45
CA THR A 24 -3.21 -75.04 30.16
C THR A 24 -1.98 -75.88 29.83
N GLN A 25 -1.90 -77.04 30.48
CA GLN A 25 -1.17 -78.17 29.97
C GLN A 25 -1.94 -78.62 28.73
N ALA A 26 -1.31 -78.51 27.57
CA ALA A 26 -1.78 -79.13 26.35
C ALA A 26 -1.73 -80.65 26.56
N ASP A 27 -2.79 -81.20 27.15
CA ASP A 27 -2.99 -82.64 27.23
C ASP A 27 -3.57 -83.07 25.88
N GLY A 28 -2.68 -83.54 25.01
CA GLY A 28 -3.03 -84.22 23.78
C GLY A 28 -3.62 -85.59 24.11
N THR A 29 -4.86 -85.62 24.59
CA THR A 29 -5.63 -86.85 24.68
C THR A 29 -6.32 -87.10 23.34
N HIS A 30 -5.70 -87.95 22.53
CA HIS A 30 -6.33 -88.61 21.39
C HIS A 30 -7.43 -89.55 21.90
N GLY A 31 -8.61 -88.98 22.21
CA GLY A 31 -9.80 -89.74 22.53
C GLY A 31 -10.48 -90.19 21.23
N GLU A 32 -10.57 -91.50 21.02
CA GLU A 32 -11.31 -92.08 19.90
C GLU A 32 -12.82 -91.77 20.00
N GLY A 33 -13.21 -90.62 19.45
CA GLY A 33 -14.58 -90.33 19.05
C GLY A 33 -14.92 -91.08 17.75
N PRO A 34 -16.21 -91.18 17.37
CA PRO A 34 -16.66 -91.97 16.22
C PRO A 34 -15.92 -91.57 14.94
N THR A 35 -15.02 -92.42 14.48
CA THR A 35 -14.22 -92.21 13.28
C THR A 35 -15.05 -92.55 12.04
N LEU A 36 -15.26 -91.58 11.16
CA LEU A 36 -15.88 -91.79 9.85
C LEU A 36 -14.78 -91.76 8.79
N LEU A 37 -14.57 -92.87 8.07
CA LEU A 37 -13.51 -93.06 7.05
C LEU A 37 -12.07 -92.90 7.59
N GLY A 38 -11.78 -93.36 8.81
CA GLY A 38 -10.42 -93.39 9.37
C GLY A 38 -9.90 -92.03 9.88
N LEU A 39 -10.76 -91.02 9.93
CA LEU A 39 -10.46 -89.68 10.46
C LEU A 39 -11.36 -89.42 11.69
N GLY A 40 -10.73 -88.97 12.80
CA GLY A 40 -11.42 -88.52 14.00
C GLY A 40 -12.22 -87.22 13.80
N ALA A 41 -12.91 -86.76 14.85
CA ALA A 41 -13.70 -85.52 14.81
C ALA A 41 -12.82 -84.30 14.46
N GLU A 42 -11.60 -84.26 14.97
CA GLU A 42 -10.55 -83.30 14.65
C GLU A 42 -10.18 -83.30 13.15
N GLY A 43 -10.15 -84.48 12.51
CA GLY A 43 -9.87 -84.61 11.08
C GLY A 43 -10.94 -83.95 10.21
N TRP A 44 -12.22 -84.15 10.55
CA TRP A 44 -13.33 -83.49 9.86
C TRP A 44 -13.40 -81.98 10.14
N VAL A 45 -12.96 -81.52 11.31
CA VAL A 45 -12.80 -80.09 11.60
C VAL A 45 -11.71 -79.47 10.72
N TYR A 46 -10.55 -80.13 10.56
CA TYR A 46 -9.51 -79.66 9.64
C TYR A 46 -9.96 -79.68 8.18
N VAL A 47 -10.72 -80.68 7.75
CA VAL A 47 -11.31 -80.73 6.40
C VAL A 47 -12.31 -79.58 6.21
N GLY A 48 -13.17 -79.32 7.18
CA GLY A 48 -14.10 -78.19 7.17
C GLY A 48 -13.39 -76.84 7.11
N LEU A 49 -12.36 -76.64 7.94
CA LEU A 49 -11.50 -75.44 7.92
C LEU A 49 -10.77 -75.29 6.59
N THR A 50 -10.28 -76.38 6.01
CA THR A 50 -9.58 -76.36 4.72
C THR A 50 -10.52 -76.00 3.58
N ILE A 51 -11.72 -76.58 3.54
CA ILE A 51 -12.75 -76.23 2.56
C ILE A 51 -13.18 -74.78 2.74
N PHE A 52 -13.35 -74.30 3.98
CA PHE A 52 -13.65 -72.91 4.27
C PHE A 52 -12.54 -71.95 3.82
N LEU A 53 -11.27 -72.27 4.08
CA LEU A 53 -10.13 -71.48 3.61
C LEU A 53 -10.07 -71.45 2.08
N LEU A 54 -10.24 -72.60 1.43
CA LEU A 54 -10.26 -72.69 -0.03
C LEU A 54 -11.42 -71.85 -0.59
N LEU A 55 -12.62 -71.95 -0.02
CA LEU A 55 -13.75 -71.14 -0.46
C LEU A 55 -13.52 -69.64 -0.20
N ALA A 56 -12.92 -69.26 0.94
CA ALA A 56 -12.59 -67.87 1.25
C ALA A 56 -11.51 -67.29 0.32
N ILE A 57 -10.52 -68.10 -0.07
CA ILE A 57 -9.45 -67.68 -0.97
C ILE A 57 -9.96 -67.64 -2.43
N PHE A 58 -10.68 -68.68 -2.89
CA PHE A 58 -11.13 -68.81 -4.28
C PHE A 58 -12.41 -68.01 -4.59
N VAL A 59 -13.41 -68.02 -3.71
CA VAL A 59 -14.71 -67.34 -3.92
C VAL A 59 -14.66 -65.90 -3.40
N ALA A 60 -14.23 -65.68 -2.16
CA ALA A 60 -14.24 -64.34 -1.57
C ALA A 60 -13.01 -63.49 -1.95
N LYS A 61 -11.99 -64.08 -2.62
CA LYS A 61 -10.73 -63.40 -3.00
C LYS A 61 -10.16 -62.55 -1.87
N ALA A 62 -10.33 -63.00 -0.62
CA ALA A 62 -9.98 -62.26 0.58
C ALA A 62 -8.55 -61.67 0.55
N PRO A 63 -7.49 -62.40 0.13
CA PRO A 63 -6.15 -61.80 0.07
C PRO A 63 -6.02 -60.67 -0.94
N LYS A 64 -6.75 -60.71 -2.07
CA LYS A 64 -6.72 -59.63 -3.07
C LYS A 64 -7.37 -58.35 -2.56
N ARG A 65 -8.48 -58.45 -1.82
CA ARG A 65 -9.17 -57.28 -1.24
C ARG A 65 -8.34 -56.60 -0.16
N VAL A 66 -7.65 -57.38 0.68
CA VAL A 66 -6.74 -56.82 1.69
C VAL A 66 -5.56 -56.11 1.03
N ALA A 67 -4.96 -56.70 -0.02
CA ALA A 67 -3.91 -56.05 -0.80
C ALA A 67 -4.40 -54.75 -1.45
N GLU A 68 -5.59 -54.77 -2.07
CA GLU A 68 -6.20 -53.60 -2.72
C GLU A 68 -6.44 -52.43 -1.75
N ILE A 69 -6.88 -52.70 -0.51
CA ILE A 69 -7.07 -51.66 0.52
C ILE A 69 -5.73 -51.09 0.99
N LEU A 70 -4.69 -51.93 1.12
CA LEU A 70 -3.34 -51.46 1.46
C LEU A 70 -2.77 -50.59 0.33
N ASP A 71 -2.92 -51.02 -0.91
CA ASP A 71 -2.49 -50.27 -2.10
C ASP A 71 -3.23 -48.93 -2.21
N GLN A 72 -4.54 -48.90 -1.93
CA GLN A 72 -5.31 -47.65 -1.87
C GLN A 72 -4.78 -46.70 -0.79
N ARG A 73 -4.47 -47.20 0.41
CA ARG A 73 -3.88 -46.37 1.48
C ARG A 73 -2.51 -45.82 1.11
N ILE A 74 -1.69 -46.64 0.43
CA ILE A 74 -0.39 -46.22 -0.09
C ILE A 74 -0.60 -45.10 -1.12
N ALA A 75 -1.50 -45.31 -2.09
CA ALA A 75 -1.81 -44.32 -3.12
C ALA A 75 -2.35 -43.00 -2.52
N ASP A 76 -3.24 -43.06 -1.54
CA ASP A 76 -3.77 -41.88 -0.86
C ASP A 76 -2.70 -41.15 -0.04
N THR A 77 -1.81 -41.88 0.62
CA THR A 77 -0.67 -41.28 1.35
C THR A 77 0.30 -40.61 0.39
N HIS A 78 0.60 -41.23 -0.75
CA HIS A 78 1.41 -40.62 -1.81
C HIS A 78 0.77 -39.35 -2.35
N ARG A 79 -0.54 -39.38 -2.64
CA ARG A 79 -1.28 -38.20 -3.09
C ARG A 79 -1.19 -37.06 -2.08
N GLN A 80 -1.43 -37.33 -0.79
CA GLN A 80 -1.32 -36.32 0.27
C GLN A 80 0.11 -35.78 0.42
N LEU A 81 1.13 -36.63 0.27
CA LEU A 81 2.53 -36.20 0.31
C LEU A 81 2.88 -35.32 -0.89
N ASP A 82 2.38 -35.63 -2.08
CA ASP A 82 2.63 -34.86 -3.28
C ASP A 82 1.87 -33.52 -3.25
N GLU A 83 0.63 -33.49 -2.77
CA GLU A 83 -0.11 -32.26 -2.48
C GLU A 83 0.62 -31.39 -1.43
N ALA A 84 1.13 -31.99 -0.35
CA ALA A 84 1.89 -31.26 0.66
C ALA A 84 3.21 -30.69 0.09
N LYS A 85 3.91 -31.45 -0.75
CA LYS A 85 5.11 -30.95 -1.47
C LYS A 85 4.75 -29.82 -2.41
N GLN A 86 3.64 -29.94 -3.14
CA GLN A 86 3.17 -28.90 -4.05
C GLN A 86 2.83 -27.61 -3.28
N ILE A 87 2.05 -27.70 -2.20
CA ILE A 87 1.71 -26.55 -1.35
C ILE A 87 2.99 -25.90 -0.79
N ARG A 88 3.97 -26.70 -0.38
CA ARG A 88 5.25 -26.18 0.09
C ARG A 88 6.03 -25.47 -1.02
N ALA A 89 6.07 -26.02 -2.23
CA ALA A 89 6.72 -25.38 -3.38
C ALA A 89 6.01 -24.06 -3.75
N GLU A 90 4.67 -24.03 -3.71
CA GLU A 90 3.88 -22.82 -3.93
C GLU A 90 4.11 -21.77 -2.83
N ALA A 91 4.22 -22.18 -1.57
CA ALA A 91 4.55 -21.28 -0.46
C ALA A 91 5.96 -20.71 -0.56
N GLU A 92 6.95 -21.54 -0.93
CA GLU A 92 8.33 -21.10 -1.17
C GLU A 92 8.38 -20.10 -2.35
N ALA A 93 7.67 -20.39 -3.45
CA ALA A 93 7.55 -19.48 -4.59
C ALA A 93 6.88 -18.15 -4.20
N LEU A 94 5.78 -18.20 -3.45
CA LEU A 94 5.07 -17.01 -2.96
C LEU A 94 5.94 -16.17 -2.02
N LEU A 95 6.77 -16.81 -1.18
CA LEU A 95 7.68 -16.13 -0.29
C LEU A 95 8.80 -15.41 -1.06
N VAL A 96 9.35 -16.05 -2.10
CA VAL A 96 10.33 -15.40 -2.99
C VAL A 96 9.70 -14.19 -3.69
N GLU A 97 8.49 -14.35 -4.21
CA GLU A 97 7.77 -13.25 -4.87
C GLU A 97 7.42 -12.12 -3.91
N ALA A 98 6.99 -12.43 -2.69
CA ALA A 98 6.72 -11.43 -1.65
C ALA A 98 7.98 -10.66 -1.25
N LYS A 99 9.11 -11.35 -1.08
CA LYS A 99 10.41 -10.70 -0.82
C LYS A 99 10.86 -9.81 -1.97
N ARG A 100 10.72 -10.29 -3.21
CA ARG A 100 11.02 -9.52 -4.42
C ARG A 100 10.14 -8.27 -4.50
N ARG A 101 8.85 -8.42 -4.24
CA ARG A 101 7.88 -7.32 -4.24
C ARG A 101 8.14 -6.32 -3.11
N GLN A 102 8.51 -6.79 -1.92
CA GLN A 102 8.89 -5.91 -0.81
C GLN A 102 10.16 -5.10 -1.13
N ALA A 103 11.19 -5.73 -1.69
CA ALA A 103 12.40 -5.04 -2.11
C ALA A 103 12.12 -4.02 -3.23
N ALA A 104 11.29 -4.39 -4.21
CA ALA A 104 10.85 -3.49 -5.27
C ALA A 104 10.06 -2.30 -4.70
N SER A 105 9.10 -2.52 -3.81
CA SER A 105 8.33 -1.44 -3.18
C SER A 105 9.17 -0.51 -2.32
N ALA A 106 10.20 -1.02 -1.63
CA ALA A 106 11.14 -0.18 -0.90
C ALA A 106 11.95 0.71 -1.87
N GLY A 107 12.48 0.14 -2.96
CA GLY A 107 13.18 0.90 -3.99
C GLY A 107 12.29 1.92 -4.71
N ASP A 108 11.04 1.56 -5.00
CA ASP A 108 10.05 2.47 -5.60
C ASP A 108 9.72 3.63 -4.67
N ALA A 109 9.57 3.38 -3.37
CA ALA A 109 9.34 4.43 -2.38
C ALA A 109 10.53 5.40 -2.28
N GLU A 110 11.76 4.89 -2.24
CA GLU A 110 12.97 5.72 -2.27
C GLU A 110 13.07 6.53 -3.57
N ALA A 111 12.75 5.92 -4.72
CA ALA A 111 12.73 6.60 -6.01
C ALA A 111 11.65 7.72 -6.06
N ILE A 112 10.46 7.48 -5.50
CA ILE A 112 9.40 8.48 -5.39
C ILE A 112 9.87 9.66 -4.53
N VAL A 113 10.50 9.40 -3.38
CA VAL A 113 11.01 10.47 -2.51
C VAL A 113 12.10 11.26 -3.21
N ALA A 114 13.09 10.60 -3.82
CA ALA A 114 14.18 11.27 -4.54
C ALA A 114 13.65 12.12 -5.71
N HIS A 115 12.66 11.61 -6.45
CA HIS A 115 12.02 12.37 -7.52
C HIS A 115 11.25 13.57 -6.99
N ALA A 116 10.48 13.41 -5.91
CA ALA A 116 9.74 14.50 -5.28
C ALA A 116 10.67 15.59 -4.73
N GLU A 117 11.80 15.23 -4.14
CA GLU A 117 12.81 16.19 -3.68
C GLU A 117 13.45 16.94 -4.85
N ALA A 118 13.80 16.23 -5.93
CA ALA A 118 14.33 16.85 -7.15
C ALA A 118 13.32 17.83 -7.77
N GLU A 119 12.06 17.44 -7.92
CA GLU A 119 11.00 18.31 -8.43
C GLU A 119 10.73 19.50 -7.51
N ALA A 120 10.72 19.30 -6.20
CA ALA A 120 10.54 20.38 -5.23
C ALA A 120 11.69 21.40 -5.33
N SER A 121 12.94 20.95 -5.44
CA SER A 121 14.09 21.83 -5.59
C SER A 121 14.03 22.63 -6.91
N ALA A 122 13.65 21.98 -8.01
CA ALA A 122 13.48 22.63 -9.30
C ALA A 122 12.32 23.65 -9.29
N LEU A 123 11.22 23.32 -8.61
CA LEU A 123 10.08 24.21 -8.47
C LEU A 123 10.42 25.42 -7.61
N LEU A 124 11.19 25.25 -6.52
CA LEU A 124 11.69 26.35 -5.70
C LEU A 124 12.58 27.28 -6.51
N ALA A 125 13.57 26.74 -7.23
CA ALA A 125 14.46 27.56 -8.06
C ALA A 125 13.69 28.34 -9.15
N LYS A 126 12.68 27.71 -9.76
CA LYS A 126 11.80 28.37 -10.71
C LYS A 126 10.95 29.46 -10.04
N ALA A 127 10.36 29.17 -8.88
CA ALA A 127 9.54 30.12 -8.14
C ALA A 127 10.34 31.34 -7.69
N GLU A 128 11.60 31.16 -7.27
CA GLU A 128 12.51 32.25 -6.93
C GLU A 128 12.81 33.12 -8.16
N THR A 129 13.09 32.51 -9.31
CA THR A 129 13.34 33.22 -10.58
C THR A 129 12.10 34.00 -11.04
N ASP A 130 10.93 33.37 -10.98
CA ASP A 130 9.65 33.99 -11.34
C ASP A 130 9.31 35.14 -10.38
N ALA A 131 9.55 34.97 -9.08
CA ALA A 131 9.35 36.01 -8.07
C ALA A 131 10.29 37.21 -8.30
N ALA A 132 11.57 36.96 -8.57
CA ALA A 132 12.53 38.03 -8.91
C ALA A 132 12.10 38.81 -10.14
N THR A 133 11.68 38.11 -11.20
CA THR A 133 11.15 38.71 -12.44
C THR A 133 9.89 39.55 -12.17
N LEU A 134 8.98 39.06 -11.32
CA LEU A 134 7.77 39.79 -10.94
C LEU A 134 8.09 41.07 -10.16
N ILE A 135 9.05 41.00 -9.24
CA ILE A 135 9.52 42.16 -8.46
C ILE A 135 10.15 43.19 -9.40
N GLU A 136 11.04 42.77 -10.30
CA GLU A 136 11.67 43.68 -11.27
C GLU A 136 10.63 44.37 -12.15
N ARG A 137 9.66 43.62 -12.68
CA ARG A 137 8.58 44.19 -13.49
C ARG A 137 7.72 45.17 -12.69
N ARG A 138 7.43 44.86 -11.42
CA ARG A 138 6.69 45.77 -10.54
C ARG A 138 7.48 47.04 -10.21
N GLY A 139 8.80 46.91 -10.01
CA GLY A 139 9.72 48.03 -9.83
C GLY A 139 9.67 48.97 -11.03
N LYS A 140 9.90 48.43 -12.24
CA LYS A 140 9.82 49.21 -13.49
C LYS A 140 8.48 49.90 -13.67
N MET A 141 7.36 49.20 -13.43
CA MET A 141 6.03 49.81 -13.50
C MET A 141 5.84 50.95 -12.49
N ALA A 142 6.43 50.86 -11.30
CA ALA A 142 6.37 51.92 -10.30
C ALA A 142 7.24 53.12 -10.72
N GLU A 143 8.47 52.87 -11.20
CA GLU A 143 9.38 53.88 -11.74
C GLU A 143 8.74 54.62 -12.92
N ASP A 144 8.13 53.91 -13.87
CA ASP A 144 7.45 54.50 -15.01
C ASP A 144 6.27 55.39 -14.58
N LYS A 145 5.51 54.97 -13.56
CA LYS A 145 4.42 55.76 -12.98
C LYS A 145 4.93 57.01 -12.28
N ILE A 146 6.03 56.91 -11.53
CA ILE A 146 6.66 58.06 -10.89
C ILE A 146 7.15 59.04 -11.95
N ALA A 147 7.88 58.57 -12.96
CA ALA A 147 8.38 59.42 -14.05
C ALA A 147 7.24 60.09 -14.83
N ALA A 148 6.12 59.39 -15.05
CA ALA A 148 4.93 59.99 -15.66
C ALA A 148 4.31 61.07 -14.76
N ALA A 149 4.19 60.80 -13.46
CA ALA A 149 3.66 61.76 -12.48
C ALA A 149 4.56 62.99 -12.33
N GLU A 150 5.89 62.82 -12.32
CA GLU A 150 6.87 63.91 -12.28
C GLU A 150 6.76 64.81 -13.50
N ARG A 151 6.66 64.23 -14.70
CA ARG A 151 6.43 65.01 -15.93
C ARG A 151 5.12 65.80 -15.85
N ALA A 152 4.04 65.18 -15.38
CA ALA A 152 2.75 65.85 -15.21
C ALA A 152 2.82 66.99 -14.17
N ALA A 153 3.50 66.76 -13.04
CA ALA A 153 3.69 67.76 -12.00
C ALA A 153 4.51 68.96 -12.49
N LEU A 154 5.59 68.71 -13.25
CA LEU A 154 6.39 69.78 -13.87
C LEU A 154 5.57 70.64 -14.82
N VAL A 155 4.74 70.01 -15.66
CA VAL A 155 3.84 70.73 -16.57
C VAL A 155 2.82 71.55 -15.78
N ALA A 156 2.22 70.98 -14.73
CA ALA A 156 1.25 71.68 -13.89
C ALA A 156 1.85 72.89 -13.16
N VAL A 157 3.08 72.76 -12.62
CA VAL A 157 3.79 73.88 -11.99
C VAL A 157 4.05 74.98 -13.01
N ARG A 158 4.57 74.65 -14.20
CA ARG A 158 4.82 75.64 -15.26
C ARG A 158 3.56 76.37 -15.69
N ALA A 159 2.45 75.65 -15.87
CA ALA A 159 1.16 76.23 -16.22
C ALA A 159 0.70 77.21 -15.13
N ARG A 160 0.75 76.79 -13.86
CA ARG A 160 0.36 77.65 -12.72
C ARG A 160 1.25 78.88 -12.57
N THR A 161 2.56 78.75 -12.81
CA THR A 161 3.47 79.90 -12.81
C THR A 161 3.17 80.86 -13.95
N ALA A 162 2.89 80.34 -15.16
CA ALA A 162 2.54 81.17 -16.32
C ALA A 162 1.20 81.91 -16.10
N GLU A 163 0.19 81.24 -15.54
CA GLU A 163 -1.07 81.86 -15.15
C GLU A 163 -0.85 82.97 -14.11
N ALA A 164 -0.13 82.67 -13.01
CA ALA A 164 0.16 83.66 -11.97
C ALA A 164 0.93 84.87 -12.51
N ALA A 165 1.93 84.65 -13.37
CA ALA A 165 2.67 85.72 -14.02
C ALA A 165 1.79 86.57 -14.94
N THR A 166 0.90 85.92 -15.71
CA THR A 166 -0.04 86.61 -16.61
C THR A 166 -1.05 87.45 -15.84
N THR A 167 -1.62 86.90 -14.75
CA THR A 167 -2.53 87.63 -13.87
C THR A 167 -1.84 88.82 -13.20
N ALA A 168 -0.62 88.63 -12.68
CA ALA A 168 0.16 89.72 -12.09
C ALA A 168 0.49 90.82 -13.12
N ALA A 169 0.92 90.43 -14.33
CA ALA A 169 1.16 91.36 -15.43
C ALA A 169 -0.11 92.12 -15.82
N ALA A 170 -1.26 91.45 -15.91
CA ALA A 170 -2.55 92.06 -16.20
C ALA A 170 -2.95 93.10 -15.12
N SER A 171 -2.73 92.79 -13.84
CA SER A 171 -2.97 93.74 -12.73
C SER A 171 -2.08 94.97 -12.83
N ILE A 172 -0.78 94.78 -13.04
CA ILE A 172 0.18 95.89 -13.17
C ILE A 172 -0.17 96.76 -14.39
N ILE A 173 -0.53 96.15 -15.52
CA ILE A 173 -1.00 96.89 -16.70
C ILE A 173 -2.26 97.68 -16.32
N ALA A 174 -3.28 97.08 -15.73
CA ALA A 174 -4.49 97.80 -15.34
C ALA A 174 -4.23 98.99 -14.39
N GLU A 175 -3.27 98.86 -13.46
CA GLU A 175 -2.89 99.94 -12.53
C GLU A 175 -2.05 101.05 -13.17
N ARG A 176 -1.22 100.73 -14.17
CA ARG A 176 -0.24 101.65 -14.76
C ARG A 176 -0.61 102.16 -16.15
N HIS A 177 -1.66 101.61 -16.76
CA HIS A 177 -2.12 102.01 -18.08
C HIS A 177 -3.11 103.17 -17.97
N GLY A 178 -2.66 104.36 -18.38
CA GLY A 178 -3.48 105.56 -18.48
C GLY A 178 -3.45 106.16 -19.90
N ALA A 179 -4.15 107.27 -20.11
CA ALA A 179 -4.36 107.87 -21.43
C ALA A 179 -3.08 108.16 -22.24
N ASP A 180 -1.97 108.51 -21.58
CA ASP A 180 -0.68 108.74 -22.25
C ASP A 180 0.00 107.46 -22.75
N ALA A 181 -0.27 106.31 -22.11
CA ALA A 181 0.21 105.01 -22.54
C ALA A 181 -0.60 104.51 -23.74
N ASP A 182 -1.93 104.69 -23.71
CA ASP A 182 -2.86 104.39 -24.81
C ASP A 182 -2.51 105.17 -26.08
N LYS A 183 -2.33 106.49 -25.97
CA LYS A 183 -1.98 107.34 -27.11
C LYS A 183 -0.69 106.89 -27.79
N ARG A 184 0.35 106.56 -27.01
CA ARG A 184 1.62 106.01 -27.52
C ARG A 184 1.46 104.61 -28.13
N LEU A 185 0.51 103.81 -27.69
CA LEU A 185 0.21 102.50 -28.28
C LEU A 185 -0.49 102.70 -29.64
N ILE A 186 -1.47 103.59 -29.71
CA ILE A 186 -2.20 103.94 -30.94
C ILE A 186 -1.23 104.51 -31.98
N ASP A 187 -0.39 105.50 -31.62
CA ASP A 187 0.58 106.10 -32.53
C ASP A 187 1.57 105.06 -33.09
N ARG A 188 2.03 104.11 -32.24
CA ARG A 188 2.89 102.99 -32.70
C ARG A 188 2.16 102.01 -33.59
N THR A 189 0.90 101.70 -33.30
CA THR A 189 0.10 100.79 -34.14
C THR A 189 -0.19 101.42 -35.49
N ILE A 190 -0.55 102.71 -35.53
CA ILE A 190 -0.74 103.49 -36.77
C ILE A 190 0.56 103.54 -37.59
N ALA A 191 1.69 103.82 -36.93
CA ALA A 191 3.01 103.80 -37.59
C ALA A 191 3.42 102.38 -38.05
N GLY A 192 2.97 101.33 -37.36
CA GLY A 192 3.20 99.93 -37.72
C GLY A 192 2.36 99.47 -38.91
N LEU A 193 1.09 99.89 -38.98
CA LEU A 193 0.22 99.62 -40.12
C LEU A 193 0.64 100.38 -41.39
N GLY A 194 1.27 101.56 -41.23
CA GLY A 194 1.93 102.29 -42.32
C GLY A 194 3.24 101.64 -42.79
N ARG A 195 3.77 100.67 -42.04
CA ARG A 195 4.98 99.91 -42.38
C ARG A 195 4.56 98.57 -42.99
N VAL A 196 4.06 98.61 -44.22
CA VAL A 196 3.83 97.38 -45.01
C VAL A 196 5.17 96.71 -45.25
N ASN A 197 5.42 95.62 -44.52
CA ASN A 197 6.34 94.54 -44.86
C ASN A 197 5.85 93.27 -44.17
#